data_AF-A0A932YYG0-F1
#
_entry.id   AF-A0A932YYG0-F1
#
_cell.length_a   1.000
_cell.length_b   1.000
_cell.length_c   1.000
_cell.angle_alpha   90.00
_cell.angle_beta   90.00
_cell.angle_gamma   90.00
#
_symmetry.space_group_name_H-M   'P 1'
#
loop_
_entity.id
_entity.type
_entity.pdbx_description
1 polymer ?
#
loop_
_entity_poly.entity_id
_entity_poly.type
_entity_poly.pdbx_seq_one_letter_code
_entity_poly.pdbx_strand_id
1 'polypeptide(L)'
;MQEGWKRIAAASDVAINIGGIPPLSHFNFTHPDAQALKALFITRMLDYGFLASPSFYAMLPHTTAHVDAYLAAADEIFMEIAEALRTGDVSTRVRAPAATGFGRLT
;
A
#
# COMPACT_ATOMS: atom_id res chain seq x y z
N MET A 1 9.59 8.59 2.85
CA MET A 1 8.35 7.96 2.33
C MET A 1 8.34 7.88 0.81
N GLN A 2 8.21 8.99 0.06
CA GLN A 2 8.13 8.95 -1.41
C GLN A 2 9.27 8.15 -2.07
N GLU A 3 10.53 8.44 -1.72
CA GLU A 3 11.68 7.67 -2.25
C GLU A 3 11.66 6.18 -1.83
N GLY A 4 11.17 5.89 -0.62
CA GLY A 4 11.03 4.51 -0.14
C GLY A 4 10.02 3.72 -0.97
N TRP A 5 8.84 4.29 -1.22
CA TRP A 5 7.84 3.68 -2.11
C TRP A 5 8.36 3.53 -3.54
N LYS A 6 9.07 4.54 -4.07
CA LYS A 6 9.65 4.48 -5.41
C LYS A 6 10.65 3.33 -5.55
N ARG A 7 11.52 3.16 -4.54
CA ARG A 7 12.48 2.04 -4.48
C ARG A 7 11.77 0.69 -4.46
N ILE A 8 10.80 0.52 -3.56
CA ILE A 8 10.07 -0.74 -3.38
C ILE A 8 9.32 -1.12 -4.67
N ALA A 9 8.56 -0.18 -5.23
CA ALA A 9 7.82 -0.38 -6.47
C ALA A 9 8.71 -0.80 -7.65
N ALA A 10 9.89 -0.18 -7.78
CA ALA A 10 10.85 -0.55 -8.81
C ALA A 10 11.48 -1.93 -8.56
N ALA A 11 11.76 -2.28 -7.30
CA ALA A 11 12.36 -3.56 -6.94
C ALA A 11 11.40 -4.74 -7.15
N SER A 12 10.10 -4.53 -6.94
CA SER A 12 9.06 -5.56 -7.09
C SER A 12 8.38 -5.56 -8.48
N ASP A 13 8.77 -4.67 -9.39
CA ASP A 13 8.09 -4.46 -10.68
C ASP A 13 6.57 -4.18 -10.55
N VAL A 14 6.17 -3.45 -9.50
CA VAL A 14 4.77 -3.08 -9.26
C VAL A 14 4.58 -1.60 -9.54
N ALA A 15 3.89 -1.29 -10.63
CA ALA A 15 3.65 0.08 -11.04
C ALA A 15 2.74 0.85 -10.06
N ILE A 16 3.24 1.95 -9.52
CA ILE A 16 2.48 2.90 -8.69
C ILE A 16 2.72 4.34 -9.17
N ASN A 17 1.72 5.20 -8.98
CA ASN A 17 1.86 6.64 -9.11
C ASN A 17 1.97 7.27 -7.72
N ILE A 18 3.05 8.00 -7.45
CA ILE A 18 3.29 8.71 -6.19
C ILE A 18 2.96 10.19 -6.38
N GLY A 19 2.20 10.76 -5.44
CA GLY A 19 1.76 12.15 -5.51
C GLY A 19 1.68 12.84 -4.15
N GLY A 20 1.24 14.09 -4.20
CA GLY A 20 1.15 14.99 -3.04
C GLY A 20 2.44 15.76 -2.78
N ILE A 21 2.48 16.45 -1.64
CA ILE A 21 3.68 17.15 -1.14
C ILE A 21 4.41 16.25 -0.12
N PRO A 22 5.70 16.44 0.16
CA PRO A 22 6.45 15.55 1.05
C PRO A 22 5.78 15.21 2.40
N PRO A 23 5.17 16.14 3.15
CA PRO A 23 4.48 15.82 4.40
C PRO A 23 3.10 15.18 4.22
N LEU A 24 2.53 15.23 3.01
CA LEU A 24 1.20 14.70 2.67
C LEU A 24 1.35 13.87 1.38
N SER A 25 2.05 12.75 1.51
CA SER A 25 2.38 11.89 0.39
C SER A 25 1.35 10.80 0.24
N HIS A 26 1.05 10.41 -0.98
CA HIS A 26 0.21 9.23 -1.24
C HIS A 26 0.70 8.49 -2.48
N PHE A 27 0.26 7.27 -2.66
CA PHE A 27 0.44 6.53 -3.90
C PHE A 27 -0.85 5.82 -4.33
N ASN A 28 -0.94 5.48 -5.60
CA ASN A 28 -2.01 4.64 -6.15
C ASN A 28 -1.39 3.57 -7.06
N PHE A 29 -1.91 2.35 -7.02
CA PHE A 29 -1.51 1.31 -7.97
C PHE A 29 -1.96 1.66 -9.38
N THR A 30 -1.08 1.47 -10.36
CA THR A 30 -1.36 1.68 -11.78
C THR A 30 -1.72 0.35 -12.43
N HIS A 31 -2.93 -0.14 -12.13
CA HIS A 31 -3.44 -1.42 -12.63
C HIS A 31 -4.98 -1.42 -12.68
N PRO A 32 -5.64 -2.16 -13.57
CA PRO A 32 -7.10 -2.30 -13.57
C PRO A 32 -7.68 -2.72 -12.20
N ASP A 33 -7.00 -3.63 -11.51
CA ASP A 33 -7.39 -4.10 -10.17
C ASP A 33 -6.87 -3.23 -9.01
N ALA A 34 -6.58 -1.95 -9.24
CA ALA A 34 -5.98 -1.05 -8.24
C ALA A 34 -6.69 -1.05 -6.88
N GLN A 35 -8.03 -1.18 -6.85
CA GLN A 35 -8.79 -1.26 -5.60
C GLN A 35 -8.54 -2.56 -4.84
N ALA A 36 -8.44 -3.70 -5.54
CA ALA A 36 -8.14 -4.98 -4.91
C ALA A 36 -6.70 -5.01 -4.40
N LEU A 37 -5.74 -4.49 -5.17
CA LEU A 37 -4.35 -4.34 -4.75
C LEU A 37 -4.22 -3.44 -3.52
N LYS A 38 -4.96 -2.34 -3.48
CA LYS A 38 -5.06 -1.47 -2.31
C LYS A 38 -5.62 -2.20 -1.09
N ALA A 39 -6.68 -2.98 -1.25
CA ALA A 39 -7.24 -3.76 -0.15
C ALA A 39 -6.26 -4.84 0.35
N LEU A 40 -5.58 -5.53 -0.57
CA LEU A 40 -4.53 -6.49 -0.23
C LEU A 40 -3.40 -5.82 0.56
N PHE A 41 -2.89 -4.69 0.07
CA PHE A 41 -1.86 -3.91 0.76
C PHE A 41 -2.29 -3.54 2.19
N ILE A 42 -3.47 -2.92 2.34
CA ILE A 42 -3.96 -2.48 3.66
C ILE A 42 -4.14 -3.67 4.61
N THR A 43 -4.78 -4.74 4.14
CA THR A 43 -5.04 -5.91 4.98
C THR A 43 -3.75 -6.62 5.39
N ARG A 44 -2.72 -6.65 4.55
CA ARG A 44 -1.41 -7.18 4.91
C ARG A 44 -0.64 -6.27 5.84
N MET A 45 -0.67 -4.95 5.64
CA MET A 45 -0.01 -4.02 6.56
C MET A 45 -0.53 -4.19 8.01
N LEU A 46 -1.82 -4.52 8.18
CA LEU A 46 -2.38 -4.85 9.50
C LEU A 46 -1.75 -6.10 10.12
N ASP A 47 -1.45 -7.14 9.33
CA ASP A 47 -0.77 -8.34 9.82
C ASP A 47 0.65 -8.02 10.33
N TYR A 48 1.30 -6.99 9.76
CA TYR A 48 2.58 -6.45 10.22
C TYR A 48 2.44 -5.42 11.36
N GLY A 49 1.24 -5.22 11.90
CA GLY A 49 1.00 -4.29 13.02
C GLY A 49 0.83 -2.83 12.62
N PHE A 50 0.68 -2.53 11.33
CA PHE A 50 0.49 -1.17 10.83
C PHE A 50 -0.96 -0.92 10.42
N LEU A 51 -1.62 0.03 11.11
CA LEU A 51 -2.85 0.64 10.60
C LEU A 51 -2.50 1.65 9.50
N ALA A 52 -2.25 1.13 8.30
CA ALA A 52 -1.75 1.92 7.18
C ALA A 52 -2.78 2.03 6.04
N SER A 53 -2.57 3.06 5.21
CA SER A 53 -3.21 3.21 3.91
C SER A 53 -2.14 3.59 2.87
N PRO A 54 -2.47 3.67 1.57
CA PRO A 54 -1.58 4.23 0.54
C PRO A 54 -1.33 5.75 0.68
N SER A 55 -1.43 6.29 1.89
CA SER A 55 -1.26 7.69 2.22
C SER A 55 -0.45 7.82 3.50
N PHE A 56 0.40 8.83 3.55
CA PHE A 56 1.26 9.16 4.67
C PHE A 56 1.11 10.64 5.02
N TYR A 57 0.82 10.88 6.30
CA TYR A 57 0.73 12.20 6.90
C TYR A 57 1.88 12.31 7.90
N ALA A 58 2.86 13.15 7.58
CA ALA A 58 3.96 13.42 8.50
C ALA A 58 3.42 14.10 9.76
N MET A 59 3.75 13.54 10.91
CA MET A 59 3.40 14.08 12.23
C MET A 59 4.64 14.14 13.10
N LEU A 60 4.71 15.10 14.03
CA LEU A 60 5.85 15.28 14.95
C LEU A 60 6.30 13.99 15.67
N PRO A 61 5.41 13.06 16.07
CA PRO A 61 5.84 11.83 16.75
C PRO A 61 6.53 10.79 15.86
N HIS A 62 6.55 10.97 14.53
CA HIS A 62 7.22 10.01 13.65
C HIS A 62 8.74 10.10 13.82
N THR A 63 9.37 8.94 13.92
CA THR A 63 10.82 8.79 13.92
C THR A 63 11.26 8.12 12.62
N THR A 64 12.55 8.17 12.32
CA THR A 64 13.13 7.39 11.21
C THR A 64 12.87 5.90 11.39
N ALA A 65 12.99 5.38 12.62
CA ALA A 65 12.70 3.98 12.92
C ALA A 65 11.26 3.55 12.56
N HIS A 66 10.26 4.42 12.77
CA HIS A 66 8.89 4.14 12.34
C HIS A 66 8.77 4.05 10.81
N VAL A 67 9.47 4.95 10.10
CA VAL A 67 9.49 4.98 8.64
C VAL A 67 10.20 3.74 8.09
N ASP A 68 11.34 3.37 8.66
CA ASP A 68 12.12 2.21 8.22
C ASP A 68 11.36 0.90 8.46
N ALA A 69 10.72 0.74 9.62
CA ALA A 69 9.89 -0.41 9.93
C ALA A 69 8.69 -0.53 8.98
N TYR A 70 8.00 0.60 8.70
CA TYR A 70 6.92 0.64 7.71
C TYR A 70 7.42 0.25 6.31
N LEU A 71 8.56 0.77 5.88
CA LEU A 71 9.10 0.53 4.54
C LEU A 71 9.56 -0.93 4.38
N ALA A 72 10.11 -1.54 5.43
CA ALA A 72 10.45 -2.97 5.42
C ALA A 72 9.20 -3.85 5.27
N ALA A 73 8.14 -3.57 6.03
CA ALA A 73 6.87 -4.28 5.90
C ALA A 73 6.24 -4.07 4.50
N ALA A 74 6.29 -2.84 3.99
CA ALA A 74 5.79 -2.53 2.66
C ALA A 74 6.58 -3.26 1.55
N ASP A 75 7.89 -3.44 1.69
CA ASP A 75 8.74 -4.19 0.74
C ASP A 75 8.24 -5.63 0.59
N GLU A 76 8.07 -6.34 1.71
CA GLU A 76 7.57 -7.73 1.74
C GLU A 76 6.18 -7.85 1.10
N ILE A 77 5.30 -6.88 1.35
CA ILE A 77 3.94 -6.89 0.81
C ILE A 77 3.93 -6.57 -0.68
N PHE A 78 4.81 -5.70 -1.16
CA PHE A 78 4.95 -5.43 -2.59
C PHE A 78 5.47 -6.67 -3.33
N MET A 79 6.32 -7.48 -2.71
CA MET A 79 6.72 -8.78 -3.25
C MET A 79 5.53 -9.76 -3.31
N GLU A 80 4.67 -9.82 -2.28
CA GLU A 80 3.43 -10.63 -2.33
C GLU A 80 2.49 -10.13 -3.44
N ILE A 81 2.37 -8.82 -3.62
CA ILE A 81 1.55 -8.20 -4.67
C ILE A 81 2.09 -8.55 -6.06
N ALA A 82 3.41 -8.47 -6.27
CA ALA A 82 4.05 -8.83 -7.53
C ALA A 82 3.75 -10.29 -7.88
N GLU A 83 3.88 -11.19 -6.90
CA GLU A 83 3.52 -12.59 -7.06
C GLU A 83 2.03 -12.76 -7.41
N ALA A 84 1.14 -12.07 -6.69
CA ALA A 84 -0.30 -12.16 -6.93
C ALA A 84 -0.72 -11.69 -8.33
N LEU A 85 -0.05 -10.65 -8.85
CA LEU A 85 -0.23 -10.16 -10.22
C LEU A 85 0.26 -11.18 -11.24
N ARG A 86 1.41 -11.83 -10.99
CA ARG A 86 1.97 -12.88 -11.84
C ARG A 86 1.09 -14.12 -11.91
N THR A 87 0.47 -14.50 -10.79
CA THR A 87 -0.42 -15.67 -10.70
C THR A 87 -1.89 -15.36 -11.00
N GLY A 88 -2.26 -14.08 -11.07
CA GLY A 88 -3.64 -13.65 -11.36
C GLY A 88 -4.64 -13.93 -10.25
N ASP A 89 -4.20 -14.05 -9.00
CA ASP A 89 -5.01 -14.50 -7.86
C ASP A 89 -5.26 -13.40 -6.81
N VAL A 90 -5.01 -12.13 -7.15
CA VAL A 90 -5.21 -10.95 -6.29
C VAL A 90 -6.56 -10.98 -5.56
N SER A 91 -7.65 -11.25 -6.29
CA SER A 91 -9.01 -11.27 -5.74
C SER A 91 -9.21 -12.33 -4.66
N THR A 92 -8.49 -13.45 -4.71
CA THR A 92 -8.59 -14.54 -3.74
C THR A 92 -7.80 -14.27 -2.46
N ARG A 93 -6.77 -13.41 -2.53
CA ARG A 93 -5.90 -13.06 -1.39
C ARG A 93 -6.47 -11.96 -0.51
N VAL A 94 -7.44 -11.21 -1.02
CA VAL A 94 -8.12 -10.11 -0.32
C VAL A 94 -9.13 -10.68 0.69
N ARG A 95 -8.93 -10.40 1.99
CA ARG A 95 -9.81 -10.92 3.07
C ARG A 95 -11.18 -10.24 3.14
N ALA A 96 -11.27 -8.99 2.70
CA ALA A 96 -12.49 -8.20 2.76
C ALA A 96 -12.62 -7.36 1.49
N PRO A 97 -13.83 -7.25 0.90
CA PRO A 97 -14.02 -6.53 -0.35
C PRO A 97 -13.56 -5.08 -0.25
N ALA A 98 -12.87 -4.63 -1.30
CA ALA A 98 -12.50 -3.23 -1.43
C ALA A 98 -13.77 -2.38 -1.61
N ALA A 99 -14.13 -1.58 -0.61
CA ALA A 99 -15.24 -0.65 -0.71
C ALA A 99 -14.74 0.73 -1.16
N THR A 100 -15.44 1.33 -2.14
CA THR A 100 -15.22 2.71 -2.55
C THR A 100 -16.19 3.64 -1.81
N GLY A 101 -15.64 4.56 -1.01
CA GLY A 101 -16.43 5.58 -0.31
C GLY A 101 -17.14 5.08 0.94
N PHE A 102 -18.02 5.93 1.46
CA PHE A 102 -18.87 5.64 2.61
C PHE A 102 -20.32 5.68 2.16
N GLY A 103 -20.96 4.51 2.08
CA GLY A 103 -22.39 4.39 1.77
C GLY A 103 -23.23 4.71 3.01
N ARG A 104 -24.28 5.51 2.84
CA ARG A 104 -25.31 5.64 3.89
C ARG A 104 -26.17 4.38 3.87
N LEU A 105 -26.62 3.91 5.03
CA LEU A 105 -27.71 2.94 5.10
C LEU A 105 -28.97 3.63 4.56
N THR A 106 -29.45 3.18 3.41
CA THR A 106 -30.74 3.59 2.80
C THR A 106 -31.76 2.49 2.96
#